data_AF-A0A8J6Q0V0-F1
#
_entry.id   AF-A0A8J6Q0V0-F1
#
_cell.length_a   1.000
_cell.length_b   1.000
_cell.length_c   1.000
_cell.angle_alpha   90.00
_cell.angle_beta   90.00
_cell.angle_gamma   90.00
#
_symmetry.space_group_name_H-M   'P 1'
#
loop_
_entity.id
_entity.type
_entity.pdbx_description
1 polymer ?
#
loop_
_entity_poly.entity_id
_entity_poly.type
_entity_poly.pdbx_seq_one_letter_code
_entity_poly.pdbx_strand_id
1 'polypeptide(L)' 'MAILWSQPMIYFCLGVGLLFSILTRFLQVRHFKEMIKLMMEGKSSKAGVSSFQALAIALSGRVGTGNIAGTATAIGFGGP' A
#
# COMPACT_ATOMS: atom_id res chain seq x y z
N MET A 1 0.98 -22.11 18.57
CA MET A 1 1.33 -20.71 18.24
C MET A 1 1.81 -20.56 16.79
N ALA A 2 1.15 -21.18 15.81
CA ALA A 2 1.57 -21.16 14.39
C ALA A 2 0.41 -20.89 13.40
N ILE A 3 -0.83 -20.83 13.90
CA ILE A 3 -2.03 -20.61 13.07
C ILE A 3 -2.30 -19.14 12.80
N LEU A 4 -1.85 -18.24 13.68
CA LEU A 4 -2.05 -16.80 13.52
C LEU A 4 -1.06 -16.15 12.54
N TRP A 5 0.11 -16.75 12.30
CA TRP A 5 1.20 -16.15 11.49
C TRP A 5 1.50 -16.92 10.20
N SER A 6 0.63 -17.86 9.83
CA SER A 6 0.78 -18.71 8.65
C SER A 6 -0.29 -18.38 7.60
N GLN A 7 -0.76 -19.36 6.86
CA GLN A 7 -1.69 -19.21 5.74
C GLN A 7 -3.04 -18.55 6.08
N PRO A 8 -3.69 -18.83 7.23
CA PRO A 8 -5.03 -18.28 7.50
C PRO A 8 -5.07 -16.75 7.56
N MET A 9 -4.05 -16.12 8.14
CA MET A 9 -4.00 -14.67 8.27
C MET A 9 -3.72 -13.98 6.94
N ILE A 10 -2.92 -14.60 6.07
CA ILE A 10 -2.66 -14.13 4.71
C ILE A 10 -3.96 -14.13 3.91
N TYR A 11 -4.70 -15.25 3.91
CA TYR A 11 -5.99 -15.35 3.21
C TYR A 11 -7.03 -14.39 3.78
N PHE A 12 -7.06 -14.19 5.10
CA PHE A 12 -7.97 -13.23 5.73
C PHE A 12 -7.66 -11.79 5.31
N CYS A 13 -6.38 -11.37 5.36
CA CYS A 13 -5.98 -10.03 4.90
C CYS A 13 -6.29 -9.81 3.41
N LEU A 14 -6.00 -10.81 2.56
CA LEU A 14 -6.35 -10.75 1.14
C LEU A 14 -7.86 -10.65 0.93
N GLY A 15 -8.65 -11.44 1.66
CA GLY A 15 -10.11 -11.42 1.60
C GLY A 15 -10.68 -10.08 2.00
N VAL A 16 -10.24 -9.50 3.13
CA VAL A 16 -10.66 -8.17 3.59
C VAL A 16 -10.28 -7.10 2.56
N GLY A 17 -9.05 -7.12 2.04
CA GLY A 17 -8.60 -6.18 1.01
C GLY A 17 -9.42 -6.28 -0.28
N LEU A 18 -9.75 -7.50 -0.71
CA LEU A 18 -10.58 -7.74 -1.89
C LEU A 18 -12.03 -7.28 -1.66
N LEU A 19 -12.61 -7.57 -0.49
CA LEU A 19 -13.94 -7.12 -0.11
C LEU A 19 -14.04 -5.59 -0.15
N PHE A 20 -13.11 -4.88 0.50
CA PHE A 20 -13.08 -3.41 0.45
C PHE A 20 -12.86 -2.91 -0.98
N SER A 21 -12.03 -3.58 -1.78
CA SER A 21 -11.81 -3.21 -3.18
C SER A 21 -13.08 -3.34 -4.01
N ILE A 22 -13.85 -4.42 -3.86
CA ILE A 22 -15.11 -4.63 -4.59
C ILE A 22 -16.19 -3.66 -4.12
N LEU A 23 -16.37 -3.50 -2.80
CA LEU A 23 -17.36 -2.59 -2.21
C LEU A 23 -17.14 -1.13 -2.62
N THR A 24 -15.87 -0.71 -2.69
CA THR A 24 -15.50 0.65 -3.12
C THR A 24 -15.41 0.80 -4.65
N ARG A 25 -15.73 -0.25 -5.41
CA ARG A 25 -15.64 -0.30 -6.89
C ARG A 25 -14.25 0.03 -7.41
N PHE A 26 -13.25 -0.64 -6.84
CA PHE A 26 -11.82 -0.46 -7.14
C PHE A 26 -11.40 1.01 -7.08
N LEU A 27 -11.77 1.69 -5.99
CA LEU A 27 -11.50 3.11 -5.76
C LEU A 27 -10.02 3.46 -5.97
N GLN A 28 -9.12 2.58 -5.54
CA GLN A 28 -7.68 2.68 -5.76
C GLN A 28 -7.28 2.87 -7.23
N VAL A 29 -7.96 2.22 -8.18
CA VAL A 29 -7.69 2.36 -9.63
C VAL A 29 -8.44 3.56 -10.19
N ARG A 30 -9.72 3.71 -9.83
CA ARG A 30 -10.60 4.77 -10.36
C ARG A 30 -10.10 6.16 -10.02
N HIS A 31 -9.62 6.38 -8.80
CA HIS A 31 -9.19 7.69 -8.29
C HIS A 31 -7.69 7.90 -8.33
N PHE A 32 -6.90 6.95 -8.84
CA PHE A 32 -5.45 7.06 -8.86
C PHE A 32 -4.96 8.33 -9.56
N LYS A 33 -5.55 8.65 -10.73
CA LYS A 33 -5.22 9.85 -11.51
C LYS A 33 -5.56 11.14 -10.76
N GLU A 34 -6.72 11.15 -10.10
CA GLU A 34 -7.18 12.31 -9.33
C GLU A 34 -6.33 12.52 -8.08
N MET A 35 -5.93 11.42 -7.43
CA MET A 35 -5.01 11.45 -6.29
C MET A 35 -3.65 12.03 -6.67
N ILE A 36 -3.07 11.64 -7.82
CA ILE A 36 -1.82 12.22 -8.35
C ILE A 36 -2.00 13.71 -8.65
N LYS A 37 -3.10 14.09 -9.29
CA LYS A 37 -3.40 15.49 -9.61
C LYS A 37 -3.48 16.34 -8.34
N LEU A 38 -4.25 15.91 -7.34
CA LEU A 38 -4.39 16.60 -6.04
C LEU A 38 -3.07 16.69 -5.28
N MET A 39 -2.22 15.68 -5.40
CA MET A 39 -0.90 15.66 -4.82
C MET A 39 0.07 16.66 -5.47
N MET A 40 0.03 16.80 -6.79
CA MET A 40 0.89 17.73 -7.53
C MET A 40 0.36 19.18 -7.46
N GLU A 41 -0.96 19.38 -7.43
CA GLU A 41 -1.57 20.72 -7.31
C GLU A 41 -1.47 21.31 -5.90
N GLY A 42 -1.24 20.46 -4.89
CA GLY A 42 -0.52 20.81 -3.66
C GLY A 42 -0.87 22.15 -3.00
N LYS A 43 -2.15 22.48 -2.80
CA LYS A 43 -2.50 23.61 -1.92
C LYS A 43 -2.09 23.25 -0.48
N SER A 44 -1.38 24.17 0.18
CA SER A 44 -1.00 24.05 1.58
C SER A 44 -2.22 23.67 2.43
N SER A 45 -2.18 22.48 3.03
CA SER A 45 -3.22 22.05 3.96
C SER A 45 -3.07 22.84 5.26
N LYS A 46 -4.20 23.24 5.87
CA LYS A 46 -4.23 23.95 7.17
C LYS A 46 -3.49 23.21 8.30
N ALA A 47 -3.14 21.94 8.10
CA ALA A 47 -2.40 21.08 9.04
C ALA A 47 -0.86 21.24 8.99
N GLY A 48 -0.31 22.17 8.20
CA GLY A 48 1.12 22.53 8.23
C GLY A 48 2.05 21.62 7.41
N VAL A 49 1.54 20.56 6.78
CA VAL A 49 2.30 19.63 5.92
C VAL A 49 1.52 19.43 4.61
N SER A 50 2.21 19.50 3.47
CA SER A 50 1.55 19.30 2.16
C SER A 50 1.17 17.83 1.94
N SER A 51 0.16 17.56 1.10
CA SER A 51 -0.25 16.20 0.74
C SER A 51 0.92 15.37 0.17
N PHE A 52 1.83 16.02 -0.57
CA PHE A 52 3.05 15.40 -1.07
C PHE A 52 4.04 15.07 0.05
N GLN A 53 4.26 15.99 0.99
CA GLN A 53 5.13 15.75 2.14
C GLN A 53 4.60 14.59 3.02
N ALA A 54 3.29 14.53 3.25
CA ALA A 54 2.67 13.43 3.99
C ALA A 54 2.87 12.08 3.30
N LEU A 55 2.73 12.03 1.96
CA LEU A 55 3.05 10.83 1.20
C LEU A 55 4.54 10.47 1.32
N ALA A 56 5.44 11.43 1.16
CA ALA A 56 6.88 11.19 1.20
C ALA A 56 7.30 10.59 2.57
N ILE A 57 6.75 11.11 3.67
CA ILE A 57 6.96 10.54 5.01
C ILE A 57 6.42 9.11 5.09
N ALA A 58 5.19 8.88 4.62
CA ALA A 58 4.57 7.56 4.65
C ALA A 58 5.27 6.52 3.76
N LEU A 59 5.81 6.93 2.61
CA LEU A 59 6.60 6.10 1.70
C LEU A 59 7.98 5.79 2.30
N SER A 60 8.63 6.79 2.90
CA SER A 60 9.93 6.58 3.56
C SER A 60 9.86 5.52 4.65
N GLY A 61 8.74 5.40 5.37
CA GLY A 61 8.56 4.34 6.38
C GLY A 61 8.27 2.95 5.81
N ARG A 62 7.93 2.83 4.52
CA ARG A 62 7.57 1.56 3.85
C ARG A 62 8.62 1.09 2.86
N VAL A 63 9.46 1.98 2.35
CA VAL A 63 10.57 1.64 1.45
C VAL A 63 11.79 1.27 2.30
N GLY A 64 12.25 0.03 2.19
CA GLY A 64 13.43 -0.44 2.94
C GLY A 64 13.94 -1.78 2.46
N THR A 65 15.01 -2.26 3.11
CA THR A 65 15.69 -3.53 2.79
C THR A 65 14.73 -4.72 2.78
N GLY A 66 13.69 -4.71 3.61
CA GLY A 66 12.66 -5.76 3.65
C GLY A 66 11.90 -5.93 2.34
N ASN A 67 11.57 -4.85 1.63
CA ASN A 67 10.91 -4.98 0.31
C ASN A 67 11.86 -5.56 -0.74
N ILE A 68 13.13 -5.18 -0.71
CA ILE A 68 14.14 -5.66 -1.67
C ILE A 68 14.45 -7.14 -1.41
N ALA A 69 14.87 -7.46 -0.18
CA ALA A 69 15.21 -8.84 0.21
C ALA A 69 13.99 -9.76 0.15
N GLY A 70 12.80 -9.27 0.53
CA GLY A 70 11.55 -10.01 0.44
C GLY A 70 11.17 -10.33 -1.01
N THR A 71 11.30 -9.37 -1.93
CA THR A 71 11.05 -9.61 -3.37
C THR A 71 12.07 -10.60 -3.93
N ALA A 72 13.36 -10.44 -3.62
CA ALA A 72 14.41 -11.37 -4.07
C ALA A 72 14.18 -12.80 -3.54
N THR A 73 13.76 -12.93 -2.28
CA THR A 73 13.39 -14.22 -1.66
C THR A 73 12.16 -14.81 -2.33
N ALA A 74 11.11 -14.00 -2.58
CA ALA A 74 9.89 -14.46 -3.24
C ALA A 74 10.16 -14.98 -4.64
N ILE A 75 11.01 -14.30 -5.43
CA ILE A 75 11.42 -14.77 -6.76
C ILE A 75 12.28 -16.04 -6.64
N GLY A 76 13.25 -16.04 -5.73
CA GLY A 76 14.19 -17.15 -5.56
C GLY A 76 13.53 -18.46 -5.09
N PHE A 77 12.52 -18.37 -4.23
CA PHE A 77 11.81 -19.55 -3.70
C PHE A 77 10.46 -19.83 -4.37
N GLY A 78 9.80 -18.82 -4.94
CA GLY A 78 8.47 -18.91 -5.53
C GLY A 78 8.46 -19.01 -7.06
N GLY A 79 9.60 -18.78 -7.72
CA GLY A 79 9.69 -18.62 -9.18
C GLY A 79 9.42 -17.18 -9.64
N PRO A 80 9.72 -16.86 -10.91
CA PRO A 80 9.49 -15.53 -11.49
C PRO A 80 8.01 -15.16 -11.66
#